data_AF-A0A286DRF2-F1
#
_entry.id   AF-A0A286DRF2-F1
#
_cell.length_a   1.000
_cell.length_b   1.000
_cell.length_c   1.000
_cell.angle_alpha   90.00
_cell.angle_beta   90.00
_cell.angle_gamma   90.00
#
_symmetry.space_group_name_H-M   'P 1'
#
loop_
_entity.id
_entity.type
_entity.pdbx_description
1 polymer ?
#
loop_
_entity_poly.entity_id
_entity_poly.type
_entity_poly.pdbx_seq_one_letter_code
_entity_poly.pdbx_strand_id
1 'polypeptide(L)' 'MNRVVLLAAGYLGIVKLTGKDKKSAAEWGFLLSALFIVPLLFLPHASELIKIGLQLLWGACVSRAAFMANDSWKKNKSL' A
#
# COMPACT_ATOMS: atom_id res chain seq x y z
N MET A 1 17.26 -7.79 10.89
CA MET A 1 16.17 -8.07 9.92
C MET A 1 15.72 -6.77 9.29
N ASN A 2 15.65 -6.71 7.96
CA ASN A 2 15.38 -5.48 7.24
C ASN A 2 13.92 -5.02 7.48
N ARG A 3 13.70 -3.88 8.15
CA ARG A 3 12.35 -3.38 8.51
C ARG A 3 11.43 -3.26 7.29
N VAL A 4 12.00 -2.95 6.12
CA VAL A 4 11.29 -2.87 4.84
C VAL A 4 10.69 -4.22 4.44
N VAL A 5 11.40 -5.33 4.66
CA VAL A 5 10.91 -6.68 4.35
C VAL A 5 9.79 -7.08 5.32
N LEU A 6 9.88 -6.69 6.59
CA LEU A 6 8.83 -6.96 7.59
C LEU A 6 7.54 -6.17 7.28
N LEU A 7 7.69 -4.90 6.87
CA LEU A 7 6.58 -4.05 6.43
C LEU A 7 5.97 -4.54 5.12
N ALA A 8 6.78 -5.02 4.16
CA ALA A 8 6.29 -5.59 2.91
C ALA A 8 5.66 -6.98 3.11
N ALA A 9 6.16 -7.80 4.03
CA ALA A 9 5.61 -9.11 4.37
C ALA A 9 4.30 -8.98 5.15
N GLY A 10 4.22 -8.05 6.10
CA GLY A 10 2.95 -7.72 6.76
C GLY A 10 1.99 -6.95 5.85
N TYR A 11 2.57 -6.15 4.95
CA TYR A 11 2.11 -5.77 3.62
C TYR A 11 1.25 -6.86 3.01
N LEU A 12 1.96 -7.85 2.48
CA LEU A 12 1.53 -9.05 1.79
C LEU A 12 0.67 -10.02 2.61
N GLY A 13 0.53 -9.82 3.93
CA GLY A 13 -0.24 -10.69 4.81
C GLY A 13 0.51 -11.96 5.25
N ILE A 14 1.81 -12.05 4.95
CA ILE A 14 2.70 -13.15 5.32
C ILE A 14 3.05 -13.10 6.81
N VAL A 15 3.03 -11.90 7.42
CA VAL A 15 3.35 -11.70 8.84
C VAL A 15 2.23 -10.93 9.54
N LYS A 16 1.76 -11.44 10.69
CA LYS A 16 0.84 -10.71 11.59
C LYS A 16 1.54 -9.48 12.15
N LEU A 17 1.27 -8.30 11.58
CA LEU A 17 1.69 -7.03 12.16
C LEU A 17 0.78 -6.68 13.37
N THR A 18 1.41 -6.38 14.50
CA THR A 18 0.76 -5.82 15.70
C THR A 18 0.18 -4.42 15.37
N GLY A 19 -0.90 -4.02 16.04
CA GLY A 19 -1.74 -2.86 15.68
C GLY A 19 -1.00 -1.54 15.36
N LYS A 20 0.10 -1.21 16.06
CA LYS A 20 0.93 -0.02 15.73
C LYS A 20 1.64 -0.17 14.39
N ASP A 21 2.25 -1.33 14.15
CA ASP A 21 2.96 -1.63 12.90
C ASP A 21 1.99 -1.81 11.72
N LYS A 22 0.74 -2.24 11.98
CA LYS A 22 -0.33 -2.33 10.97
C LYS A 22 -0.69 -0.95 10.40
N LYS A 23 -0.86 0.05 11.27
CA LYS A 23 -1.16 1.43 10.86
C LYS A 23 0.01 2.01 10.08
N SER A 24 1.23 1.87 10.60
CA SER A 24 2.44 2.27 9.88
C SER A 24 2.57 1.56 8.53
N ALA A 25 2.34 0.25 8.44
CA ALA A 25 2.40 -0.49 7.16
C ALA A 25 1.34 -0.03 6.15
N ALA A 26 0.15 0.38 6.61
CA ALA A 26 -0.87 0.97 5.76
C ALA A 26 -0.46 2.36 5.24
N GLU A 27 0.09 3.21 6.11
CA GLU A 27 0.62 4.53 5.73
C GLU A 27 1.80 4.41 4.75
N TRP A 28 2.72 3.47 5.02
CA TRP A 28 3.82 3.14 4.12
C TRP A 28 3.32 2.55 2.80
N GLY A 29 2.32 1.65 2.82
CA GLY A 29 1.72 1.09 1.61
C GLY A 29 0.99 2.15 0.76
N PHE A 30 0.34 3.12 1.39
CA PHE A 30 -0.27 4.26 0.72
C PHE A 30 0.78 5.19 0.09
N LEU A 31 1.85 5.52 0.83
CA LEU A 31 3.01 6.27 0.32
C LEU A 31 3.69 5.54 -0.84
N LEU A 32 3.84 4.23 -0.76
CA LEU A 32 4.39 3.40 -1.85
C LEU A 32 3.46 3.40 -3.06
N SER A 33 2.15 3.50 -2.88
CA SER A 33 1.20 3.70 -3.98
C SER A 33 1.43 5.05 -4.69
N ALA A 34 1.78 6.10 -3.95
CA ALA A 34 2.05 7.42 -4.52
C ALA A 34 3.23 7.40 -5.51
N LEU A 35 4.23 6.55 -5.24
CA LEU A 35 5.37 6.30 -6.15
C LEU A 35 4.95 5.66 -7.49
N PHE A 36 3.78 5.01 -7.58
CA PHE A 36 3.28 4.43 -8.84
C PHE A 36 2.34 5.39 -9.58
N ILE A 37 1.52 6.19 -8.87
CA ILE A 37 0.58 7.12 -9.51
C ILE A 37 1.26 8.41 -10.00
N VAL A 38 2.23 8.96 -9.24
CA VAL A 38 2.89 10.22 -9.60
C VAL A 38 3.64 10.13 -10.94
N PRO A 39 4.46 9.09 -11.21
CA PRO A 39 5.07 8.94 -12.52
C PRO A 39 4.04 8.78 -13.64
N LEU A 40 2.91 8.12 -13.37
CA LEU A 40 1.86 7.91 -14.36
C LEU A 40 1.18 9.23 -14.77
N LEU A 41 1.03 10.17 -13.84
CA LEU A 41 0.51 11.52 -14.10
C LEU A 41 1.48 12.39 -14.89
N PHE A 42 2.80 12.16 -14.77
CA PHE A 42 3.86 13.00 -15.35
C PHE A 42 4.63 12.37 -16.52
N LEU A 43 4.42 11.08 -16.85
CA LEU A 43 4.96 10.44 -18.05
C LEU A 43 3.88 10.29 -19.13
N PRO A 44 3.64 11.34 -19.95
CA PRO A 44 2.70 11.24 -21.06
C PRO A 44 3.16 10.24 -22.14
N HIS A 45 4.46 10.02 -22.29
CA HIS A 45 5.08 9.16 -23.33
C HIS A 45 5.33 7.70 -22.94
N ALA A 46 4.97 7.26 -21.74
CA ALA A 46 5.11 5.85 -21.37
C ALA A 46 4.14 4.96 -22.20
N SER A 47 4.61 3.80 -22.66
CA SER A 47 3.77 2.82 -23.39
C SER A 47 2.46 2.55 -22.65
N GLU A 48 1.38 2.39 -23.41
CA GLU A 48 0.03 2.11 -22.87
C GLU A 48 0.00 0.91 -21.92
N LEU A 49 0.73 -0.16 -22.24
CA LEU A 49 0.87 -1.33 -21.37
C LEU A 49 1.49 -0.99 -20.00
N ILE A 50 2.50 -0.10 -19.98
CA ILE A 50 3.14 0.33 -18.73
C ILE A 50 2.19 1.22 -17.93
N LYS A 51 1.42 2.10 -18.57
CA LYS A 51 0.38 2.89 -17.89
C LYS A 51 -0.67 1.98 -17.27
N ILE A 52 -1.23 1.05 -18.04
CA ILE A 52 -2.24 0.10 -17.54
C ILE A 52 -1.68 -0.75 -16.40
N GLY A 53 -0.45 -1.25 -16.54
CA GLY A 53 0.24 -2.02 -15.50
C GLY A 53 0.46 -1.23 -14.21
N LEU A 54 0.99 -0.01 -14.30
CA LEU A 54 1.18 0.86 -13.14
C LEU A 54 -0.15 1.25 -12.50
N GLN A 55 -1.20 1.47 -13.29
CA GLN A 55 -2.52 1.87 -12.78
C GLN A 55 -3.21 0.70 -12.07
N LEU A 56 -3.09 -0.53 -12.58
CA LEU A 56 -3.56 -1.75 -11.91
C LEU A 56 -2.77 -2.01 -10.62
N LEU A 57 -1.44 -1.86 -10.66
CA LEU A 57 -0.58 -2.05 -9.50
C LEU A 57 -0.85 -0.99 -8.43
N TRP A 58 -1.05 0.26 -8.85
CA TRP A 58 -1.48 1.34 -7.97
C TRP A 58 -2.86 1.06 -7.35
N GLY A 59 -3.84 0.68 -8.15
CA GLY A 59 -5.20 0.34 -7.71
C GLY A 59 -5.20 -0.80 -6.69
N ALA A 60 -4.44 -1.86 -6.93
CA ALA A 60 -4.26 -2.96 -6.00
C ALA A 60 -3.58 -2.49 -4.70
N CYS A 61 -2.55 -1.66 -4.82
CA CYS A 61 -1.82 -1.17 -3.65
C CYS A 61 -2.65 -0.21 -2.78
N VAL A 62 -3.30 0.78 -3.38
CA VAL A 62 -4.12 1.76 -2.66
C VAL A 62 -5.34 1.10 -2.02
N SER A 63 -5.99 0.16 -2.71
CA SER A 63 -7.14 -0.57 -2.16
C SER A 63 -6.74 -1.36 -0.92
N ARG A 64 -5.61 -2.07 -0.97
CA ARG A 64 -5.13 -2.84 0.17
C ARG A 64 -4.72 -1.95 1.34
N ALA A 65 -4.03 -0.85 1.08
CA ALA A 65 -3.68 0.14 2.10
C ALA A 65 -4.95 0.70 2.76
N ALA A 66 -5.97 1.04 1.97
CA ALA A 66 -7.26 1.55 2.45
C ALA A 66 -8.01 0.52 3.31
N PHE A 67 -8.09 -0.74 2.86
CA PHE A 67 -8.69 -1.82 3.66
C PHE A 67 -7.95 -2.03 4.98
N MET A 68 -6.62 -1.97 4.98
CA MET A 68 -5.80 -2.14 6.17
C MET A 68 -5.95 -0.99 7.16
N ALA A 69 -6.04 0.25 6.65
CA ALA A 69 -6.37 1.42 7.45
C ALA A 69 -7.79 1.32 8.06
N ASN A 70 -8.76 0.83 7.29
CA ASN A 70 -10.15 0.66 7.72
C ASN A 70 -10.32 -0.45 8.78
N ASP A 71 -9.64 -1.59 8.62
CA ASP A 71 -9.58 -2.67 9.62
C ASP A 71 -8.96 -2.16 10.94
N SER A 72 -7.91 -1.33 10.84
CA SER A 72 -7.28 -0.70 11.99
C SER A 72 -8.19 0.32 12.70
N TRP A 73 -9.06 1.01 11.97
CA TRP A 73 -10.05 1.93 12.52
C TRP A 73 -11.17 1.18 13.25
N LYS A 74 -11.71 0.12 12.63
CA LYS A 74 -12.76 -0.73 13.23
C LYS A 74 -12.31 -1.39 14.54
N LYS A 75 -11.04 -1.77 14.65
CA LYS A 75 -10.45 -2.29 15.90
C LYS A 75 -10.28 -1.23 17.00
N ASN A 76 -10.01 0.03 16.67
CA ASN A 76 -9.88 1.10 17.66
C ASN A 76 -11.24 1.59 18.19
N LYS A 77 -12.32 1.42 17.42
CA LYS A 77 -13.68 1.81 17.80
C LYS A 77 -14.43 0.80 18.68
N SER A 78 -13.84 -0.38 18.92
CA SER A 78 -14.43 -1.46 19.72
C SER A 78 -13.97 -1.44 21.18
N LEU A 79 -13.32 -0.36 21.62
CA LEU A 79 -13.01 -0.02 23.01
C LEU A 79 -13.86 1.20 23.40
#